data_AF-Q1H5J0-F1
#
_entry.id   AF-Q1H5J0-F1
#
_cell.length_a   1.000
_cell.length_b   1.000
_cell.length_c   1.000
_cell.angle_alpha   90.00
_cell.angle_beta   90.00
_cell.angle_gamma   90.00
#
_symmetry.space_group_name_H-M   'P 1'
#
loop_
_entity.id
_entity.type
_entity.pdbx_description
1 polymer ?
#
loop_
_entity_poly.entity_id
_entity_poly.type
_entity_poly.pdbx_seq_one_letter_code
_entity_poly.pdbx_strand_id
1 'polypeptide(L)'
;ESISFYVSPPKRDDVVALYLIILLPILATILIVGLTIIAFFINKKRNNNRLGNGVLYASVNPEYISAAEMYTPDEWEVAREKITMHKELGQGSFGMVYEGIAKGVVKDEPETRVAIKTVNESASMRERIEFLNEASVMKE
;
A
#
# COMPACT_ATOMS: atom_id res chain seq x y z
N GLU A 1 5.14 -28.87 -91.52
CA GLU A 1 6.28 -28.30 -90.77
C GLU A 1 5.89 -28.20 -89.30
N SER A 2 6.78 -28.52 -88.36
CA SER A 2 6.52 -28.36 -86.93
C SER A 2 6.80 -26.91 -86.52
N ILE A 3 5.79 -26.22 -85.99
CA ILE A 3 5.94 -24.87 -85.45
C ILE A 3 6.53 -24.97 -84.05
N SER A 4 7.78 -24.52 -83.88
CA SER A 4 8.41 -24.40 -82.57
C SER A 4 8.03 -23.05 -81.93
N PHE A 5 7.38 -23.10 -80.78
CA PHE A 5 7.11 -21.92 -79.97
C PHE A 5 8.22 -21.72 -78.95
N TYR A 6 8.94 -20.60 -79.05
CA TYR A 6 9.91 -20.18 -78.05
C TYR A 6 9.23 -19.24 -77.05
N VAL A 7 9.12 -19.65 -75.80
CA VAL A 7 8.67 -18.79 -74.71
C VAL A 7 9.90 -18.14 -74.09
N SER A 8 10.01 -16.81 -74.18
CA SER A 8 11.12 -16.09 -73.57
C SER A 8 11.09 -16.28 -72.05
N PRO A 9 12.24 -16.57 -71.40
CA PRO A 9 12.28 -16.68 -69.96
C PRO A 9 11.90 -15.34 -69.33
N PRO A 10 11.23 -15.35 -68.17
CA PRO A 10 10.84 -14.13 -67.47
C PRO A 10 12.08 -13.27 -67.19
N LYS A 11 11.96 -11.95 -67.39
CA LYS A 11 13.08 -11.04 -67.17
C LYS A 11 13.42 -11.03 -65.68
N ARG A 12 14.71 -11.02 -65.36
CA ARG A 12 15.23 -11.05 -63.99
C ARG A 12 14.63 -9.92 -63.13
N ASP A 13 14.34 -8.77 -63.73
CA ASP A 13 13.80 -7.60 -63.04
C ASP A 13 12.35 -7.81 -62.58
N ASP A 14 11.53 -8.53 -63.36
CA ASP A 14 10.14 -8.86 -62.99
C ASP A 14 10.11 -9.78 -61.76
N VAL A 15 11.03 -10.74 -61.73
CA VAL A 15 11.18 -11.66 -60.60
C VAL A 15 11.65 -10.92 -59.34
N VAL A 16 12.61 -10.00 -59.47
CA VAL A 16 13.07 -9.16 -58.35
C VAL A 16 11.96 -8.26 -57.83
N ALA A 17 11.17 -7.64 -58.71
CA ALA A 17 10.03 -6.82 -58.33
C ALA A 17 8.97 -7.63 -57.56
N LEU A 18 8.65 -8.85 -58.02
CA LEU A 18 7.74 -9.75 -57.32
C LEU A 18 8.24 -10.13 -55.92
N TYR A 19 9.54 -10.40 -55.76
CA TYR A 19 10.13 -10.66 -54.44
C TYR A 19 10.02 -9.46 -53.50
N LEU A 20 10.25 -8.24 -53.99
CA LEU A 20 10.13 -7.03 -53.17
C LEU A 20 8.67 -6.80 -52.72
N ILE A 21 7.70 -7.00 -53.61
CA ILE A 21 6.27 -6.84 -53.30
C ILE A 21 5.82 -7.83 -52.22
N ILE A 22 6.41 -9.01 -52.13
CA ILE A 22 6.07 -10.02 -51.13
C ILE A 22 6.86 -9.82 -49.83
N LEU A 23 8.17 -9.56 -49.91
CA LEU A 23 9.04 -9.46 -48.74
C LEU A 23 8.80 -8.18 -47.93
N LEU A 24 8.50 -7.06 -48.58
CA LEU A 24 8.26 -5.78 -47.92
C LEU A 24 7.06 -5.81 -46.94
N PRO A 25 5.85 -6.28 -47.31
CA PRO A 25 4.73 -6.37 -46.38
C PRO A 25 4.96 -7.42 -45.28
N ILE A 26 5.64 -8.54 -45.59
CA ILE A 26 6.00 -9.54 -44.58
C ILE A 26 6.90 -8.90 -43.52
N LEU A 27 7.94 -8.16 -43.94
CA LEU A 27 8.82 -7.46 -43.01
C LEU A 27 8.08 -6.41 -42.19
N ALA A 28 7.18 -5.64 -42.81
CA ALA A 28 6.36 -4.64 -42.12
C ALA A 28 5.44 -5.26 -41.07
N THR A 29 4.79 -6.39 -41.37
CA THR A 29 3.91 -7.08 -40.41
C THR A 29 4.68 -7.64 -39.22
N ILE A 30 5.87 -8.23 -39.45
CA ILE A 30 6.74 -8.72 -38.37
C ILE A 30 7.18 -7.57 -37.47
N LEU A 31 7.51 -6.40 -38.04
CA LEU A 31 7.90 -5.23 -37.27
C LEU A 31 6.74 -4.70 -36.41
N ILE A 32 5.53 -4.62 -36.96
CA ILE A 32 4.33 -4.20 -36.20
C ILE A 32 4.04 -5.18 -35.06
N VAL A 33 4.06 -6.49 -35.32
CA VAL A 33 3.85 -7.51 -34.28
C VAL A 33 4.93 -7.40 -33.20
N GLY A 34 6.20 -7.25 -33.57
CA GLY A 34 7.30 -7.02 -32.63
C GLY A 34 7.07 -5.79 -31.74
N LEU A 35 6.70 -4.65 -32.33
CA LEU A 35 6.40 -3.42 -31.59
C LEU A 35 5.21 -3.60 -30.63
N THR A 36 4.14 -4.28 -31.05
CA THR A 36 2.98 -4.52 -30.18
C THR A 36 3.32 -5.44 -29.00
N ILE A 37 4.13 -6.49 -29.21
CA ILE A 37 4.61 -7.37 -28.15
C ILE A 37 5.52 -6.59 -27.19
N ILE A 38 6.46 -5.80 -27.70
CA ILE A 38 7.35 -4.96 -26.87
C ILE A 38 6.52 -3.96 -26.04
N ALA A 39 5.58 -3.26 -26.67
CA ALA A 39 4.68 -2.33 -25.98
C ALA A 39 3.82 -3.04 -24.92
N PHE A 40 3.31 -4.24 -25.23
CA PHE A 40 2.57 -5.06 -24.27
C PHE A 40 3.46 -5.47 -23.09
N PHE A 41 4.70 -5.91 -23.33
CA PHE A 41 5.64 -6.27 -22.26
C PHE A 41 6.04 -5.06 -21.42
N ILE A 42 6.27 -3.90 -22.03
CA ILE A 42 6.55 -2.65 -21.31
C ILE A 42 5.34 -2.24 -20.48
N ASN A 43 4.13 -2.27 -21.04
CA ASN A 43 2.90 -1.94 -20.32
C ASN A 43 2.60 -2.94 -19.21
N LYS A 44 2.83 -4.24 -19.43
CA LYS A 44 2.66 -5.28 -18.42
C LYS A 44 3.71 -5.16 -17.31
N LYS A 45 4.97 -4.88 -17.65
CA LYS A 45 6.04 -4.61 -16.67
C LYS A 45 5.76 -3.33 -15.88
N ARG A 46 5.31 -2.27 -16.55
CA ARG A 46 4.91 -1.00 -15.93
C ARG A 46 3.67 -1.19 -15.05
N ASN A 47 2.71 -2.03 -15.44
CA ASN A 47 1.54 -2.37 -14.65
C ASN A 47 1.89 -3.22 -13.43
N ASN A 48 2.74 -4.25 -13.59
CA ASN A 48 3.21 -5.06 -12.48
C ASN A 48 4.06 -4.23 -11.50
N ASN A 49 4.87 -3.28 -12.01
CA ASN A 49 5.65 -2.37 -11.17
C ASN A 49 4.80 -1.28 -10.49
N ARG A 50 3.55 -1.03 -10.94
CA ARG A 50 2.59 -0.16 -10.23
C ARG A 50 2.05 -0.82 -8.98
N LEU A 51 2.05 -2.15 -8.91
CA LEU A 51 1.62 -2.91 -7.73
C LEU A 51 2.78 -3.19 -6.75
N GLY A 52 4.03 -3.08 -7.21
CA GLY A 52 5.22 -3.36 -6.39
C GLY A 52 5.58 -2.29 -5.37
N ASN A 53 5.27 -1.02 -5.64
CA ASN A 53 5.62 0.11 -4.77
C ASN A 53 4.42 1.05 -4.51
N GLY A 54 3.22 0.61 -4.83
CA GLY A 54 2.00 1.38 -4.66
C GLY A 54 1.31 0.96 -3.38
N VAL A 55 1.68 1.59 -2.25
CA VAL A 55 0.73 1.73 -1.14
C VAL A 55 -0.56 2.21 -1.78
N LEU A 56 -1.59 1.36 -1.78
CA LEU A 56 -2.93 1.74 -2.17
C LEU A 56 -3.34 2.82 -1.17
N TYR A 57 -3.14 4.08 -1.54
CA TYR A 57 -3.91 5.17 -0.98
C TYR A 57 -5.34 4.97 -1.51
N ALA A 58 -6.04 3.99 -0.94
CA ALA A 58 -7.49 4.09 -0.83
C ALA A 58 -7.69 5.44 -0.18
N SER A 59 -8.25 6.41 -0.93
CA SER A 59 -8.43 7.81 -0.55
C SER A 59 -8.44 7.93 0.96
N VAL A 60 -7.33 8.41 1.52
CA VAL A 60 -7.21 8.58 2.97
C VAL A 60 -8.42 9.39 3.38
N ASN A 61 -9.33 8.77 4.12
CA ASN A 61 -10.49 9.48 4.62
C ASN A 61 -9.92 10.68 5.39
N PRO A 62 -10.25 11.94 5.05
CA PRO A 62 -9.69 13.11 5.72
C PRO A 62 -9.95 13.13 7.23
N GLU A 63 -10.94 12.34 7.69
CA GLU A 63 -11.24 12.12 9.11
C GLU A 63 -10.36 11.04 9.77
N TYR A 64 -9.53 10.32 9.01
CA TYR A 64 -8.55 9.35 9.49
C TYR A 64 -7.27 10.07 9.93
N ILE A 65 -7.41 11.07 10.81
CA ILE A 65 -6.27 11.62 11.54
C ILE A 65 -5.76 10.47 12.41
N SER A 66 -4.57 9.96 12.11
CA SER A 66 -4.00 8.89 12.92
C SER A 66 -3.84 9.38 14.36
N ALA A 67 -4.16 8.56 15.37
CA ALA A 67 -3.97 8.95 16.77
C ALA A 67 -2.51 9.39 17.06
N ALA A 68 -1.55 8.92 16.26
CA ALA A 68 -0.15 9.31 16.28
C ALA A 68 0.15 10.72 15.72
N GLU A 69 -0.74 11.27 14.89
CA GLU A 69 -0.65 12.65 14.39
C GLU A 69 -1.24 13.65 15.40
N MET A 70 -2.13 13.21 16.30
CA MET A 70 -2.79 14.07 17.28
C MET A 70 -2.16 14.00 18.69
N TYR A 71 -1.69 12.84 19.14
CA TYR A 71 -1.03 12.68 20.43
C TYR A 71 0.48 12.53 20.26
N THR A 72 1.23 13.52 20.73
CA THR A 72 2.69 13.42 20.85
C THR A 72 3.00 12.98 22.29
N PRO A 73 3.71 11.85 22.50
CA PRO A 73 4.12 11.42 23.84
C PRO A 73 4.91 12.52 24.55
N ASP A 74 4.51 12.87 25.76
CA ASP A 74 5.11 13.93 26.57
C ASP A 74 5.64 13.37 27.91
N GLU A 75 5.95 14.26 28.86
CA GLU A 75 6.49 13.88 30.17
C GLU A 75 5.54 12.99 31.01
N TRP A 76 4.25 12.92 30.65
CA TRP A 76 3.25 12.08 31.31
C TRP A 76 3.22 10.65 30.76
N GLU A 77 3.96 10.35 29.70
CA GLU A 77 4.01 9.01 29.13
C GLU A 77 4.74 8.04 30.06
N VAL A 78 4.08 6.93 30.40
CA VAL A 78 4.65 5.89 31.28
C VAL A 78 4.91 4.62 30.49
N ALA A 79 6.15 4.15 30.51
CA ALA A 79 6.55 2.92 29.82
C ALA A 79 5.71 1.71 30.28
N ARG A 80 5.22 0.92 29.33
CA ARG A 80 4.23 -0.16 29.58
C ARG A 80 4.73 -1.19 30.59
N GLU A 81 6.02 -1.50 30.59
CA GLU A 81 6.69 -2.41 31.52
C GLU A 81 6.64 -1.96 32.99
N LYS A 82 6.36 -0.68 33.25
CA LYS A 82 6.15 -0.13 34.60
C LYS A 82 4.72 -0.29 35.10
N ILE A 83 3.81 -0.83 34.28
CA ILE A 83 2.39 -0.98 34.60
C ILE A 83 2.03 -2.47 34.68
N THR A 84 1.42 -2.88 35.80
CA THR A 84 0.88 -4.23 35.98
C THR A 84 -0.61 -4.14 36.29
N MET A 85 -1.46 -4.77 35.47
CA MET A 85 -2.92 -4.84 35.71
C MET A 85 -3.24 -6.08 36.55
N HIS A 86 -4.11 -5.93 37.55
CA HIS A 86 -4.49 -7.02 38.47
C HIS A 86 -5.94 -7.48 38.24
N LYS A 87 -6.92 -6.74 38.77
CA LYS A 87 -8.34 -7.13 38.71
C LYS A 87 -9.19 -6.07 38.02
N GLU A 88 -10.30 -6.49 37.44
CA GLU A 88 -11.30 -5.57 36.91
C GLU A 88 -12.02 -4.86 38.05
N LEU A 89 -12.19 -3.54 37.90
CA LEU A 89 -12.97 -2.69 38.80
C LEU A 89 -14.36 -2.42 38.24
N GLY A 90 -14.49 -2.30 36.92
CA GLY A 90 -15.77 -2.09 36.25
C GLY A 90 -15.66 -1.44 34.88
N GLN A 91 -16.79 -1.35 34.18
CA GLN A 91 -16.84 -0.80 32.83
C GLN A 91 -17.00 0.73 32.87
N GLY A 92 -16.04 1.44 32.27
CA GLY A 92 -16.10 2.88 32.03
C GLY A 92 -16.70 3.21 30.66
N SER A 93 -16.71 4.50 30.30
CA SER A 93 -17.25 5.00 29.03
C SER A 93 -16.50 4.50 27.79
N PHE A 94 -15.17 4.39 27.88
CA PHE A 94 -14.31 3.98 26.76
C PHE A 94 -13.92 2.50 26.77
N GLY A 95 -14.02 1.84 27.92
CA GLY A 95 -13.53 0.48 28.10
C GLY A 95 -13.49 0.05 29.56
N MET A 96 -12.85 -1.08 29.83
CA MET A 96 -12.73 -1.64 31.16
C MET A 96 -11.75 -0.83 32.02
N VAL A 97 -12.02 -0.73 33.31
CA VAL A 97 -11.12 -0.14 34.30
C VAL A 97 -10.56 -1.26 35.16
N TYR A 98 -9.25 -1.29 35.34
CA TYR A 98 -8.53 -2.27 36.14
C TYR A 98 -7.91 -1.60 37.38
N GLU A 99 -7.82 -2.34 38.48
CA GLU A 99 -6.86 -2.04 39.55
C GLU A 99 -5.50 -2.58 39.14
N GLY A 100 -4.43 -1.83 39.41
CA GLY A 100 -3.07 -2.29 39.15
C GLY A 100 -2.01 -1.53 39.92
N ILE A 101 -0.76 -1.79 39.55
CA ILE A 101 0.43 -1.16 40.12
C ILE A 101 1.17 -0.41 39.02
N ALA A 102 1.58 0.83 39.31
CA ALA A 102 2.45 1.63 38.47
C ALA A 102 3.74 1.98 39.22
N LYS A 103 4.89 1.88 38.55
CA LYS A 103 6.20 2.14 39.16
C LYS A 103 6.72 3.53 38.84
N GLY A 104 7.13 4.27 39.86
CA GLY A 104 7.76 5.59 39.72
C GLY A 104 6.84 6.68 39.13
N VAL A 105 5.54 6.62 39.44
CA VAL A 105 4.54 7.62 39.04
C VAL A 105 4.26 8.68 40.11
N VAL A 106 4.61 8.40 41.37
CA VAL A 106 4.51 9.33 42.50
C VAL A 106 5.89 9.51 43.11
N LYS A 107 6.24 10.75 43.46
CA LYS A 107 7.53 11.06 44.08
C LYS A 107 7.67 10.33 45.43
N ASP A 108 8.83 9.74 45.66
CA ASP A 108 9.17 8.98 46.88
C ASP A 108 8.35 7.68 47.10
N GLU A 109 7.54 7.28 46.12
CA GLU A 109 6.85 5.98 46.10
C GLU A 109 7.38 5.09 44.96
N PRO A 110 8.06 3.96 45.25
CA PRO A 110 8.58 3.09 44.20
C PRO A 110 7.47 2.41 43.40
N GLU A 111 6.36 2.07 44.06
CA GLU A 111 5.18 1.43 43.47
C GLU A 111 3.91 2.05 44.07
N THR A 112 2.98 2.44 43.19
CA THR A 112 1.71 3.06 43.59
C THR A 112 0.55 2.24 43.04
N ARG A 113 -0.48 2.02 43.87
CA ARG A 113 -1.74 1.41 43.40
C ARG A 113 -2.52 2.43 42.58
N VAL A 114 -2.94 2.03 41.39
CA VAL A 114 -3.59 2.91 40.43
C VAL A 114 -4.83 2.26 39.82
N ALA A 115 -5.73 3.10 39.32
CA ALA A 115 -6.76 2.68 38.38
C ALA A 115 -6.22 2.84 36.95
N ILE A 116 -6.39 1.80 36.13
CA ILE A 116 -5.92 1.74 34.75
C ILE A 116 -7.17 1.69 33.86
N LYS A 117 -7.51 2.82 33.26
CA LYS A 117 -8.62 2.95 32.30
C LYS A 117 -8.13 2.50 30.93
N THR A 118 -8.82 1.57 30.29
CA THR A 118 -8.48 1.11 28.93
C THR A 118 -9.50 1.59 27.91
N VAL A 119 -9.15 1.47 26.64
CA VAL A 119 -10.05 1.67 25.51
C VAL A 119 -10.31 0.31 24.88
N ASN A 120 -11.56 0.04 24.49
CA ASN A 120 -11.92 -1.20 23.80
C ASN A 120 -11.09 -1.39 22.52
N GLU A 121 -10.66 -2.62 22.23
CA GLU A 121 -9.92 -2.95 21.01
C GLU A 121 -10.71 -2.59 19.75
N SER A 122 -12.04 -2.73 19.78
CA SER A 122 -12.93 -2.38 18.67
C SER A 122 -13.26 -0.88 18.57
N ALA A 123 -12.77 -0.05 19.49
CA ALA A 123 -13.03 1.39 19.48
C ALA A 123 -12.43 2.03 18.23
N SER A 124 -13.20 2.95 17.66
CA SER A 124 -12.80 3.78 16.52
C SER A 124 -11.58 4.64 16.87
N MET A 125 -10.86 5.07 15.83
CA MET A 125 -9.73 5.98 15.99
C MET A 125 -10.12 7.30 16.66
N ARG A 126 -11.33 7.80 16.37
CA ARG A 126 -11.89 9.00 16.98
C ARG A 126 -12.10 8.83 18.49
N GLU A 127 -12.69 7.71 18.93
CA GLU A 127 -12.88 7.43 20.36
C GLU A 127 -11.55 7.30 21.10
N ARG A 128 -10.52 6.73 20.46
CA ARG A 128 -9.16 6.66 21.01
C ARG A 128 -8.55 8.06 21.18
N ILE A 129 -8.77 8.97 20.24
CA ILE A 129 -8.31 10.36 20.32
C ILE A 129 -9.08 11.11 21.42
N GLU A 130 -10.41 10.98 21.47
CA GLU A 130 -11.23 11.60 22.52
C GLU A 130 -10.82 11.11 23.91
N PHE A 131 -10.51 9.82 24.06
CA PHE A 131 -9.96 9.26 25.30
C PHE A 131 -8.64 9.93 25.73
N LEU A 132 -7.68 10.08 24.80
CA LEU A 132 -6.39 10.72 25.09
C LEU A 132 -6.55 12.23 25.35
N ASN A 133 -7.49 12.89 24.67
CA ASN A 133 -7.79 14.30 24.89
C ASN A 133 -8.39 14.54 26.29
N GLU A 134 -9.37 13.72 26.70
CA GLU A 134 -9.96 13.79 28.05
C GLU A 134 -8.90 13.59 29.13
N ALA A 135 -7.99 12.63 28.94
CA ALA A 135 -6.87 12.42 29.85
C ALA A 135 -5.89 13.61 29.85
N SER A 136 -5.66 14.25 28.70
CA SER A 136 -4.74 15.39 28.59
C SER A 136 -5.26 16.63 29.29
N VAL A 137 -6.58 16.82 29.40
CA VAL A 137 -7.18 17.91 30.19
C VAL A 137 -6.81 17.80 31.67
N MET A 138 -6.54 16.60 32.18
CA MET A 138 -6.18 16.39 33.59
C MET A 138 -4.71 16.67 33.90
N LYS A 139 -3.89 17.05 32.91
CA LYS A 139 -2.47 17.41 33.08
C LYS A 139 -2.30 18.83 33.62
N GLU A 140 -3.29 19.69 33.38
CA GLU A 140 -3.37 21.08 33.88
C GLU A 140 -4.04 21.15 35.27
#